data_AF-A0A1J3HM54-F1
#
_entry.id   AF-A0A1J3HM54-F1
#
_cell.length_a   1.000
_cell.length_b   1.000
_cell.length_c   1.000
_cell.angle_alpha   90.00
_cell.angle_beta   90.00
_cell.angle_gamma   90.00
#
_symmetry.space_group_name_H-M   'P 1'
#
loop_
_entity.id
_entity.type
_entity.pdbx_description
1 polymer ?
#
loop_
_entity_poly.entity_id
_entity_poly.type
_entity_poly.pdbx_seq_one_letter_code
_entity_poly.pdbx_strand_id
1 'polypeptide(L)'
;EIAVKLPERLEILEEFFKGLGTAIRLLKLKGSLTTFVNISTKIEYLTKRIFSYAHLAQMKHIYPEAIEVKRALKCDQVTSCMKPSLHINLNTDAILLEDTSCGTKYMQLRKVFHTKLVDFYKAHPKEEIPKELLPEPFNSLEKDRILETASADLGASKLEVDEFDVHMEEKEQEQDIADNVVIPHSTLSDGAEECVVSLT
;
A
#
# COMPACT_ATOMS: atom_id res chain seq x y z
N GLU A 1 -20.23 32.71 -11.48
CA GLU A 1 -19.26 31.89 -10.73
C GLU A 1 -18.77 30.79 -11.67
N ILE A 2 -17.53 30.88 -12.15
CA ILE A 2 -17.01 29.91 -13.13
C ILE A 2 -16.55 28.71 -12.31
N ALA A 3 -17.27 27.59 -12.40
CA ALA A 3 -16.83 26.32 -11.86
C ALA A 3 -15.53 25.92 -12.57
N VAL A 4 -14.39 26.23 -11.95
CA VAL A 4 -13.07 25.84 -12.44
C VAL A 4 -13.01 24.32 -12.32
N LYS A 5 -13.22 23.62 -13.43
CA LYS A 5 -13.09 22.17 -13.49
C LYS A 5 -11.62 21.84 -13.21
N LEU A 6 -11.38 21.06 -12.16
CA LEU A 6 -10.02 20.65 -11.80
C LEU A 6 -9.42 19.84 -12.98
N PRO A 7 -8.13 20.00 -13.28
CA PRO A 7 -7.45 19.13 -14.23
C PRO A 7 -7.63 17.65 -13.88
N GLU A 8 -7.70 16.79 -14.90
CA GLU A 8 -7.95 15.34 -14.73
C GLU A 8 -7.00 14.70 -13.68
N ARG A 9 -5.73 15.11 -13.65
CA ARG A 9 -4.74 14.64 -12.66
C ARG A 9 -5.16 14.84 -11.20
N LEU A 10 -5.86 15.94 -10.90
CA LEU A 10 -6.34 16.24 -9.55
C LEU A 10 -7.62 15.45 -9.25
N GLU A 11 -8.50 15.30 -10.25
CA GLU A 11 -9.69 14.44 -10.13
C GLU A 11 -9.30 12.99 -9.81
N ILE A 12 -8.25 12.48 -10.45
CA ILE A 12 -7.68 11.14 -10.18
C ILE A 12 -7.20 11.01 -8.73
N LEU A 13 -6.47 12.01 -8.20
CA LEU A 13 -6.00 11.98 -6.81
C LEU A 13 -7.15 12.04 -5.82
N GLU A 14 -8.22 12.79 -6.12
CA GLU A 14 -9.42 12.78 -5.28
C GLU A 14 -10.10 11.40 -5.28
N GLU A 15 -10.20 10.78 -6.46
CA GLU A 15 -10.74 9.43 -6.61
C GLU A 15 -9.91 8.41 -5.82
N PHE A 16 -8.58 8.49 -5.90
CA PHE A 16 -7.68 7.65 -5.11
C PHE A 16 -7.80 7.89 -3.60
N PHE A 17 -7.97 9.14 -3.15
CA PHE A 17 -8.18 9.43 -1.72
C PHE A 17 -9.49 8.82 -1.20
N LYS A 18 -10.57 8.93 -1.98
CA LYS A 18 -11.85 8.26 -1.67
C LYS A 18 -11.67 6.73 -1.63
N GLY A 19 -10.95 6.17 -2.60
CA GLY A 19 -10.62 4.75 -2.66
C GLY A 19 -9.81 4.30 -1.45
N LEU A 20 -8.82 5.08 -1.02
CA LEU A 20 -7.96 4.81 0.12
C LEU A 20 -8.75 4.69 1.43
N GLY A 21 -9.64 5.66 1.71
CA GLY A 21 -10.51 5.60 2.88
C GLY A 21 -11.40 4.36 2.89
N THR A 22 -11.94 3.98 1.73
CA THR A 22 -12.78 2.78 1.58
C THR A 22 -11.96 1.50 1.78
N ALA A 23 -10.79 1.39 1.14
CA ALA A 23 -9.91 0.24 1.22
C ALA A 23 -9.43 -0.02 2.66
N ILE A 24 -9.00 1.02 3.37
CA ILE A 24 -8.56 0.90 4.77
C ILE A 24 -9.69 0.36 5.65
N ARG A 25 -10.91 0.89 5.50
CA ARG A 25 -12.06 0.45 6.29
C ARG A 25 -12.41 -1.01 6.02
N LEU A 26 -12.44 -1.42 4.75
CA LEU A 26 -12.73 -2.80 4.37
C LEU A 26 -11.66 -3.77 4.89
N LEU A 27 -10.38 -3.39 4.80
CA LEU A 27 -9.28 -4.21 5.32
C LEU A 27 -9.36 -4.35 6.85
N LYS A 28 -9.62 -3.26 7.57
CA LYS A 28 -9.83 -3.29 9.03
C LYS A 28 -11.02 -4.15 9.42
N LEU A 29 -12.15 -4.04 8.70
CA LEU A 29 -13.33 -4.87 8.94
C LEU A 29 -13.04 -6.37 8.70
N LYS A 30 -12.18 -6.69 7.73
CA LYS A 30 -11.71 -8.06 7.46
C LYS A 30 -10.60 -8.52 8.43
N GLY A 31 -10.12 -7.67 9.34
CA GLY A 31 -8.96 -7.97 10.19
C GLY A 31 -7.64 -8.11 9.41
N SER A 32 -7.58 -7.60 8.18
CA SER A 32 -6.40 -7.66 7.32
C SER A 32 -5.51 -6.42 7.50
N LEU A 33 -4.20 -6.60 7.32
CA LEU A 33 -3.23 -5.51 7.37
C LEU A 33 -3.44 -4.51 6.23
N THR A 34 -3.26 -3.23 6.54
CA THR A 34 -3.35 -2.10 5.60
C THR A 34 -2.02 -1.87 4.88
N THR A 35 -1.46 -2.93 4.29
CA THR A 35 -0.23 -2.83 3.49
C THR A 35 -0.51 -2.15 2.14
N PHE A 36 0.51 -1.54 1.53
CA PHE A 36 0.39 -0.91 0.21
C PHE A 36 -0.18 -1.89 -0.81
N VAL A 37 0.34 -3.13 -0.88
CA VAL A 37 -0.18 -4.17 -1.80
C VAL A 37 -1.66 -4.44 -1.56
N ASN A 38 -2.08 -4.57 -0.30
CA ASN A 38 -3.49 -4.84 0.00
C ASN A 38 -4.39 -3.65 -0.36
N ILE A 39 -3.90 -2.43 -0.19
CA ILE A 39 -4.62 -1.19 -0.50
C ILE A 39 -4.66 -0.95 -2.00
N SER A 40 -3.53 -1.05 -2.70
CA SER A 40 -3.42 -0.77 -4.14
C SER A 40 -4.37 -1.67 -4.91
N THR A 41 -4.39 -2.98 -4.62
CA THR A 41 -5.35 -3.91 -5.25
C THR A 41 -6.81 -3.48 -5.06
N LYS A 42 -7.15 -2.91 -3.90
CA LYS A 42 -8.53 -2.53 -3.56
C LYS A 42 -8.90 -1.22 -4.23
N ILE A 43 -7.99 -0.25 -4.21
CA ILE A 43 -8.16 1.02 -4.92
C ILE A 43 -8.29 0.75 -6.42
N GLU A 44 -7.37 -0.01 -7.01
CA GLU A 44 -7.38 -0.36 -8.44
C GLU A 44 -8.66 -1.08 -8.85
N TYR A 45 -9.17 -1.99 -8.01
CA TYR A 45 -10.45 -2.63 -8.26
C TYR A 45 -11.62 -1.64 -8.23
N LEU A 46 -11.62 -0.68 -7.29
CA LEU A 46 -12.70 0.29 -7.09
C LEU A 46 -12.71 1.41 -8.13
N THR A 47 -11.53 1.88 -8.56
CA THR A 47 -11.37 3.03 -9.46
C THR A 47 -11.07 2.63 -10.90
N LYS A 48 -10.72 1.36 -11.14
CA LYS A 48 -10.24 0.86 -12.45
C LYS A 48 -9.00 1.59 -12.97
N ARG A 49 -8.20 2.19 -12.09
CA ARG A 49 -6.95 2.91 -12.39
C ARG A 49 -5.80 2.38 -11.55
N ILE A 50 -4.58 2.38 -12.09
CA ILE A 50 -3.36 1.91 -11.40
C ILE A 50 -3.01 2.86 -10.24
N PHE A 51 -2.73 2.30 -9.05
CA PHE A 51 -2.35 3.08 -7.88
C PHE A 51 -0.88 2.84 -7.52
N SER A 52 -0.03 3.86 -7.75
CA SER A 52 1.42 3.78 -7.54
C SER A 52 1.88 4.45 -6.25
N TYR A 53 3.13 4.21 -5.84
CA TYR A 53 3.77 4.92 -4.73
C TYR A 53 3.84 6.44 -4.98
N ALA A 54 3.99 6.87 -6.23
CA ALA A 54 3.99 8.28 -6.60
C ALA A 54 2.64 8.95 -6.28
N HIS A 55 1.51 8.27 -6.57
CA HIS A 55 0.19 8.79 -6.20
C HIS A 55 0.04 8.93 -4.68
N LEU A 56 0.49 7.92 -3.93
CA LEU A 56 0.50 7.99 -2.47
C LEU A 56 1.36 9.15 -1.95
N ALA A 57 2.55 9.35 -2.51
CA ALA A 57 3.46 10.44 -2.16
C ALA A 57 2.86 11.83 -2.46
N GLN A 58 2.15 11.99 -3.57
CA GLN A 58 1.44 13.22 -3.91
C GLN A 58 0.29 13.49 -2.93
N MET A 59 -0.51 12.47 -2.62
CA MET A 59 -1.58 12.60 -1.64
C MET A 59 -1.03 12.97 -0.25
N LYS A 60 0.08 12.34 0.14
CA LYS A 60 0.78 12.59 1.40
C LYS A 60 1.28 14.04 1.47
N HIS A 61 1.86 14.56 0.39
CA HIS A 61 2.25 15.98 0.29
C HIS A 61 1.08 16.95 0.48
N ILE A 62 -0.08 16.65 -0.09
CA ILE A 62 -1.28 17.51 0.03
C ILE A 62 -1.87 17.47 1.44
N TYR A 63 -1.87 16.30 2.09
CA TYR A 63 -2.46 16.14 3.41
C TYR A 63 -1.59 15.29 4.35
N PRO A 64 -0.44 15.82 4.77
CA PRO A 64 0.55 15.04 5.52
C PRO A 64 0.08 14.66 6.92
N GLU A 65 -0.82 15.42 7.52
CA GLU A 65 -1.32 15.20 8.87
C GLU A 65 -2.32 14.04 8.93
N ALA A 66 -3.04 13.79 7.84
CA ALA A 66 -4.04 12.73 7.75
C ALA A 66 -3.46 11.40 7.29
N ILE A 67 -2.44 11.39 6.42
CA ILE A 67 -1.91 10.16 5.84
C ILE A 67 -0.72 9.69 6.66
N GLU A 68 -0.89 8.58 7.38
CA GLU A 68 0.19 7.91 8.09
C GLU A 68 0.80 6.81 7.23
N VAL A 69 2.12 6.88 7.04
CA VAL A 69 2.88 5.86 6.31
C VAL A 69 3.96 5.33 7.23
N LYS A 70 3.95 4.02 7.50
CA LYS A 70 4.89 3.34 8.39
C LYS A 70 5.58 2.21 7.64
N ARG A 71 6.91 2.15 7.76
CA ARG A 71 7.70 1.01 7.28
C ARG A 71 7.55 -0.15 8.26
N ALA A 72 7.39 -1.35 7.72
CA ALA A 72 7.44 -2.61 8.43
C ALA A 72 8.34 -3.59 7.66
N LEU A 73 8.75 -4.67 8.32
CA LEU A 73 9.35 -5.83 7.65
C LEU A 73 8.35 -6.97 7.66
N LYS A 74 8.21 -7.64 6.52
CA LYS A 74 7.40 -8.85 6.37
C LYS A 74 8.33 -9.99 5.98
N CYS A 75 8.31 -11.08 6.74
CA CYS A 75 9.00 -12.30 6.34
C CYS A 75 8.32 -12.90 5.11
N ASP A 76 9.10 -13.15 4.07
CA ASP A 76 8.69 -13.97 2.93
C ASP A 76 8.82 -15.44 3.32
N GLN A 77 7.71 -16.16 3.35
CA GLN A 77 7.72 -17.56 3.77
C GLN A 77 8.41 -18.50 2.76
N VAL A 78 8.47 -18.11 1.49
CA VAL A 78 9.08 -18.92 0.43
C VAL A 78 10.60 -18.77 0.48
N THR A 79 11.08 -17.53 0.60
CA THR A 79 12.53 -17.26 0.55
C THR A 79 13.17 -17.11 1.92
N SER A 80 12.38 -17.11 3.01
CA SER A 80 12.81 -16.78 4.39
C SER A 80 13.49 -15.41 4.53
N CYS A 81 13.31 -14.51 3.56
CA CYS A 81 13.93 -13.18 3.57
C CYS A 81 12.97 -12.15 4.18
N MET A 82 13.53 -11.14 4.87
CA MET A 82 12.76 -9.98 5.30
C MET A 82 12.56 -9.02 4.12
N LYS A 83 11.32 -8.82 3.69
CA LYS A 83 10.95 -7.85 2.66
C LYS A 83 10.38 -6.59 3.30
N PRO A 84 10.78 -5.40 2.83
CA PRO A 84 10.16 -4.16 3.30
C PRO A 84 8.68 -4.15 2.91
N SER A 85 7.84 -3.73 3.84
CA SER A 85 6.41 -3.52 3.63
C SER A 85 6.02 -2.11 4.07
N LEU A 86 5.12 -1.48 3.34
CA LEU A 86 4.61 -0.16 3.64
C LEU A 86 3.19 -0.27 4.18
N HIS A 87 2.97 0.17 5.41
CA HIS A 87 1.65 0.21 6.04
C HIS A 87 1.09 1.61 5.95
N ILE A 88 -0.17 1.73 5.53
CA ILE A 88 -0.84 3.01 5.33
C ILE A 88 -2.04 3.07 6.26
N ASN A 89 -2.22 4.20 6.93
CA ASN A 89 -3.39 4.51 7.72
C ASN A 89 -3.85 5.95 7.46
N LEU A 90 -5.10 6.22 7.82
CA LEU A 90 -5.64 7.57 7.88
C LEU A 90 -5.83 7.94 9.34
N ASN A 91 -5.16 8.99 9.79
CA ASN A 91 -5.32 9.58 11.10
C ASN A 91 -6.65 10.35 11.15
N THR A 92 -7.64 9.75 11.81
CA THR A 92 -8.95 10.37 11.98
C THR A 92 -8.98 11.45 13.06
N ASP A 93 -7.93 11.53 13.87
CA ASP A 93 -7.80 12.51 14.95
C ASP A 93 -7.18 13.82 14.43
N ALA A 94 -6.75 13.85 13.16
CA ALA A 94 -6.42 15.08 12.44
C ALA A 94 -7.60 16.05 12.29
N ILE A 95 -8.82 15.63 12.69
CA ILE A 95 -10.02 16.45 12.67
C ILE A 95 -10.61 16.49 14.09
N LEU A 96 -10.72 17.70 14.64
CA LEU A 96 -11.44 17.95 15.89
C LEU A 96 -12.95 17.95 15.63
N LEU A 97 -13.59 16.78 15.73
CA LEU A 97 -15.05 16.64 15.80
C LEU A 97 -15.36 15.80 17.04
N GLU A 98 -15.97 16.42 18.05
CA GLU A 98 -16.11 15.84 19.40
C GLU A 98 -17.08 14.65 19.45
N ASP A 99 -18.09 14.57 18.59
CA ASP A 99 -19.12 13.54 18.68
C ASP A 99 -19.55 12.99 17.32
N THR A 100 -18.71 12.22 16.64
CA THR A 100 -19.16 11.63 15.37
C THR A 100 -18.56 10.27 15.05
N SER A 101 -19.43 9.38 14.54
CA SER A 101 -19.09 8.01 14.18
C SER A 101 -17.94 7.95 13.17
N CYS A 102 -17.20 6.85 13.16
CA CYS A 102 -16.08 6.62 12.24
C CYS A 102 -16.45 6.90 10.76
N GLY A 103 -17.71 6.64 10.38
CA GLY A 103 -18.26 6.91 9.06
C GLY A 103 -18.09 8.36 8.60
N THR A 104 -18.37 9.30 9.49
CA THR A 104 -18.34 10.73 9.18
C THR A 104 -16.91 11.26 9.20
N LYS A 105 -16.02 10.74 10.06
CA LYS A 105 -14.61 11.18 10.12
C LYS A 105 -13.90 10.99 8.77
N TYR A 106 -14.08 9.84 8.11
CA TYR A 106 -13.53 9.60 6.76
C TYR A 106 -14.15 10.54 5.70
N MET A 107 -15.44 10.84 5.81
CA MET A 107 -16.10 11.80 4.92
C MET A 107 -15.54 13.21 5.09
N GLN A 108 -15.26 13.62 6.34
CA GLN A 108 -14.65 14.92 6.62
C GLN A 108 -13.20 14.98 6.12
N LEU A 109 -12.40 13.93 6.33
CA LEU A 109 -11.05 13.84 5.76
C LEU A 109 -11.07 14.03 4.24
N ARG A 110 -12.06 13.44 3.54
CA ARG A 110 -12.23 13.63 2.10
C ARG A 110 -12.54 15.08 1.73
N LYS A 111 -13.42 15.75 2.48
CA LYS A 111 -13.74 17.18 2.24
C LYS A 111 -12.51 18.06 2.43
N VAL A 112 -11.78 17.86 3.53
CA VAL A 112 -10.55 18.61 3.81
C VAL A 112 -9.50 18.36 2.72
N PHE A 113 -9.33 17.10 2.30
CA PHE A 113 -8.42 16.77 1.18
C PHE A 113 -8.80 17.51 -0.10
N HIS A 114 -10.08 17.51 -0.48
CA HIS A 114 -10.55 18.24 -1.66
C HIS A 114 -10.28 19.75 -1.55
N THR A 115 -10.56 20.37 -0.40
CA THR A 115 -10.25 21.78 -0.17
C THR A 115 -8.74 22.05 -0.31
N LYS A 116 -7.88 21.27 0.36
CA LYS A 116 -6.43 21.41 0.25
C LYS A 116 -5.93 21.24 -1.19
N LEU A 117 -6.51 20.31 -1.94
CA LEU A 117 -6.18 20.05 -3.35
C LEU A 117 -6.56 21.25 -4.24
N VAL A 118 -7.73 21.83 -4.04
CA VAL A 118 -8.19 23.03 -4.75
C VAL A 118 -7.31 24.24 -4.42
N ASP A 119 -6.96 24.43 -3.14
CA ASP A 119 -6.12 25.53 -2.70
C ASP A 119 -4.70 25.41 -3.26
N PHE A 120 -4.14 24.20 -3.27
CA PHE A 120 -2.86 23.91 -3.94
C PHE A 120 -2.93 24.28 -5.42
N TYR A 121 -3.98 23.86 -6.14
CA TYR A 121 -4.14 24.18 -7.55
C TYR A 121 -4.26 25.67 -7.84
N LYS A 122 -4.96 26.43 -6.98
CA LYS A 122 -5.08 27.89 -7.12
C LYS A 122 -3.74 28.59 -6.92
N ALA A 123 -2.95 28.14 -5.95
CA ALA A 123 -1.61 28.68 -5.70
C ALA A 123 -0.62 28.28 -6.81
N HIS A 124 -0.75 27.08 -7.37
CA HIS A 124 0.19 26.47 -8.31
C HIS A 124 -0.50 25.86 -9.54
N PRO A 125 -1.18 26.66 -10.40
CA PRO A 125 -2.03 26.14 -11.47
C PRO A 125 -1.28 25.38 -12.57
N LYS A 126 0.02 25.63 -12.73
CA LYS A 126 0.86 25.00 -13.76
C LYS A 126 1.83 23.95 -13.20
N GLU A 127 1.96 23.84 -11.89
CA GLU A 127 2.92 22.95 -11.25
C GLU A 127 2.35 21.53 -11.12
N GLU A 128 3.22 20.53 -11.20
CA GLU A 128 2.88 19.17 -10.80
C GLU A 128 2.96 19.05 -9.28
N ILE A 129 2.08 18.25 -8.67
CA ILE A 129 2.10 18.06 -7.21
C ILE A 129 3.42 17.38 -6.82
N PRO A 130 4.21 17.98 -5.91
CA PRO A 130 5.40 17.36 -5.38
C PRO A 130 5.10 16.00 -4.74
N LYS A 131 6.04 15.07 -4.87
CA LYS A 131 5.99 13.76 -4.22
C LYS A 131 6.70 13.89 -2.88
N GLU A 132 6.00 13.65 -1.77
CA GLU A 132 6.64 13.59 -0.46
C GLU A 132 7.49 12.32 -0.32
N LEU A 133 8.59 12.41 0.43
CA LEU A 133 9.45 11.26 0.72
C LEU A 133 8.68 10.25 1.57
N LEU A 134 8.46 9.07 1.01
CA LEU A 134 8.03 7.88 1.73
C LEU A 134 9.23 7.30 2.52
N PRO A 135 8.98 6.41 3.48
CA PRO A 135 10.06 5.64 4.09
C PRO A 135 10.86 4.83 3.05
N GLU A 136 12.18 4.74 3.19
CA GLU A 136 12.99 3.86 2.33
C GLU A 136 12.56 2.38 2.48
N PRO A 137 12.54 1.57 1.40
CA PRO A 137 13.03 1.86 0.04
C PRO A 137 11.91 2.26 -0.95
N PHE A 138 10.82 2.85 -0.46
CA PHE A 138 9.62 3.10 -1.27
C PHE A 138 9.67 4.42 -2.05
N ASN A 139 10.73 5.20 -1.86
CA ASN A 139 11.00 6.35 -2.70
C ASN A 139 11.43 5.85 -4.07
N SER A 140 10.64 6.14 -5.09
CA SER A 140 11.16 6.09 -6.46
C SER A 140 12.18 7.22 -6.57
N LEU A 141 13.46 6.93 -6.30
CA LEU A 141 14.54 7.71 -6.85
C LEU A 141 14.34 7.61 -8.37
N GLU A 142 14.22 8.74 -9.06
CA GLU A 142 14.41 8.76 -10.50
C GLU A 142 15.83 8.27 -10.77
N LYS A 143 16.00 6.94 -10.82
CA LYS A 143 17.11 6.26 -11.47
C LYS A 143 17.00 6.69 -12.93
N ASP A 144 17.72 7.76 -13.28
CA ASP A 144 18.19 8.07 -14.64
C ASP A 144 18.91 9.44 -14.75
N ARG A 145 19.25 10.16 -13.66
CA ARG A 145 20.01 11.43 -13.79
C ARG A 145 21.31 11.60 -13.02
N ILE A 146 21.79 10.58 -12.30
CA ILE A 146 23.15 10.62 -11.73
C ILE A 146 23.82 9.24 -11.84
N LEU A 147 23.90 8.72 -13.06
CA LEU A 147 24.91 7.74 -13.44
C LEU A 147 25.62 8.21 -14.70
N GLU A 148 25.78 9.52 -14.83
CA GLU A 148 26.52 10.15 -15.92
C GLU A 148 27.00 11.51 -15.44
N THR A 149 28.09 11.52 -14.68
CA THR A 149 29.17 12.54 -14.66
C THR A 149 30.07 12.18 -13.48
N ALA A 150 31.35 11.93 -13.78
CA ALA A 150 32.46 11.56 -12.89
C ALA A 150 32.61 10.06 -12.53
N SER A 151 32.99 9.27 -13.53
CA SER A 151 34.11 8.32 -13.37
C SER A 151 34.83 8.19 -14.72
N ALA A 152 35.31 9.33 -15.23
CA ALA A 152 36.45 9.30 -16.13
C ALA A 152 37.70 9.17 -15.26
N ASP A 153 38.53 8.20 -15.64
CA ASP A 153 39.94 8.07 -15.28
C ASP A 153 40.27 7.67 -13.84
N LEU A 154 40.41 6.36 -13.62
CA LEU A 154 41.60 5.80 -12.97
C LEU A 154 41.86 4.38 -13.50
N GLY A 155 42.90 4.27 -14.33
CA GLY A 155 43.92 3.24 -14.24
C GLY A 155 43.49 1.78 -14.30
N ALA A 156 43.67 1.18 -15.48
CA ALA A 156 43.77 -0.27 -15.63
C ALA A 156 44.79 -0.87 -14.66
N SER A 157 44.38 -1.87 -13.90
CA SER A 157 45.27 -2.95 -13.48
C SER A 157 44.55 -4.28 -13.61
N LYS A 158 45.11 -5.11 -14.50
CA LYS A 158 44.72 -6.47 -14.83
C LYS A 158 45.14 -7.37 -13.65
N LEU A 159 44.18 -8.06 -13.03
CA LEU A 159 44.46 -9.24 -12.23
C LEU A 159 43.48 -10.33 -12.64
N GLU A 160 44.04 -11.31 -13.34
CA GLU A 160 43.44 -12.61 -13.65
C GLU A 160 43.28 -13.38 -12.34
N VAL A 161 42.09 -13.90 -12.07
CA VAL A 161 41.90 -15.04 -11.15
C VAL A 161 40.74 -15.89 -11.66
N ASP A 162 41.13 -16.99 -12.30
CA ASP A 162 40.57 -18.34 -12.31
C ASP A 162 39.05 -18.56 -12.19
N GLU A 163 38.51 -18.99 -13.33
CA GLU A 163 37.63 -20.15 -13.55
C GLU A 163 37.34 -21.01 -12.30
N PHE A 164 36.09 -20.96 -11.84
CA PHE A 164 35.48 -22.07 -11.10
C PHE A 164 34.17 -22.44 -11.79
N ASP A 165 34.26 -23.46 -12.61
CA ASP A 165 33.17 -24.25 -13.16
C ASP A 165 32.55 -25.07 -12.01
N VAL A 166 31.29 -24.83 -11.69
CA VAL A 166 30.49 -25.72 -10.83
C VAL A 166 29.22 -26.09 -11.57
N HIS A 167 29.36 -27.11 -12.40
CA HIS A 167 28.27 -27.98 -12.82
C HIS A 167 27.62 -28.60 -11.58
N MET A 168 26.34 -28.35 -11.32
CA MET A 168 25.53 -29.19 -10.43
C MET A 168 24.57 -30.02 -11.28
N GLU A 169 24.87 -31.31 -11.36
CA GLU A 169 24.01 -32.35 -11.87
C GLU A 169 22.74 -32.52 -11.01
N GLU A 170 21.67 -32.88 -11.70
CA GLU A 170 20.38 -33.28 -11.16
C GLU A 170 20.49 -34.37 -10.09
N LYS A 171 19.60 -34.30 -9.10
CA LYS A 171 19.04 -35.49 -8.48
C LYS A 171 17.53 -35.37 -8.45
N GLU A 172 16.90 -36.05 -9.40
CA GLU A 172 15.58 -36.62 -9.21
C GLU A 172 15.64 -37.57 -8.00
N GLN A 173 14.74 -37.39 -7.05
CA GLN A 173 14.47 -38.42 -6.05
C GLN A 173 12.96 -38.60 -5.96
N GLU A 174 12.51 -39.59 -6.72
CA GLU A 174 11.21 -40.23 -6.62
C GLU A 174 11.22 -41.24 -5.45
N GLN A 175 10.00 -41.60 -5.02
CA GLN A 175 9.58 -42.63 -4.07
C GLN A 175 9.29 -42.14 -2.65
N ASP A 176 8.18 -42.53 -2.01
CA ASP A 176 6.92 -43.18 -2.40
C ASP A 176 6.05 -43.14 -1.11
N ILE A 177 4.81 -43.60 -1.22
CA ILE A 177 3.91 -44.13 -0.18
C ILE A 177 2.67 -43.27 0.09
N ALA A 178 1.58 -43.81 -0.47
CA ALA A 178 0.18 -43.54 -0.22
C ALA A 178 -0.23 -43.74 1.26
N ASP A 179 -1.22 -42.98 1.73
CA ASP A 179 -2.59 -43.50 1.80
C ASP A 179 -3.57 -42.54 2.52
N ASN A 180 -4.73 -42.37 1.88
CA ASN A 180 -6.07 -42.10 2.41
C ASN A 180 -6.35 -40.93 3.36
N VAL A 181 -6.99 -39.89 2.82
CA VAL A 181 -8.15 -39.26 3.50
C VAL A 181 -9.31 -39.18 2.51
N VAL A 182 -10.17 -40.20 2.57
CA VAL A 182 -11.54 -40.15 2.04
C VAL A 182 -12.42 -39.54 3.13
N ILE A 183 -12.95 -38.34 2.87
CA ILE A 183 -14.17 -37.80 3.49
C ILE A 183 -15.31 -38.27 2.55
N PRO A 184 -16.48 -38.77 3.02
CA PRO A 184 -17.40 -38.02 3.88
C PRO A 184 -18.27 -38.84 4.85
N HIS A 185 -18.94 -38.15 5.79
CA HIS A 185 -20.41 -38.08 5.77
C HIS A 185 -20.94 -37.19 6.90
N SER A 186 -21.75 -36.22 6.49
CA SER A 186 -22.65 -35.43 7.31
C SER A 186 -23.59 -36.31 8.11
N THR A 187 -23.83 -35.98 9.38
CA THR A 187 -25.13 -36.21 10.01
C THR A 187 -25.51 -35.02 10.88
N LEU A 188 -26.71 -34.54 10.56
CA LEU A 188 -27.55 -33.56 11.23
C LEU A 188 -27.96 -34.09 12.61
N SER A 189 -27.90 -33.29 13.66
CA SER A 189 -28.82 -33.46 14.80
C SER A 189 -29.05 -32.14 15.52
N ASP A 190 -30.34 -31.86 15.65
CA ASP A 190 -31.04 -30.73 16.23
C ASP A 190 -31.00 -30.80 17.76
N GLY A 191 -31.06 -29.65 18.46
CA GLY A 191 -31.18 -29.65 19.92
C GLY A 191 -31.04 -28.26 20.56
N ALA A 192 -32.15 -27.74 21.08
CA ALA A 192 -32.41 -26.39 21.54
C ALA A 192 -31.90 -26.02 22.95
N GLU A 193 -32.20 -24.76 23.34
CA GLU A 193 -32.21 -24.15 24.70
C GLU A 193 -30.81 -23.76 25.27
N GLU A 194 -30.56 -22.65 25.99
CA GLU A 194 -31.34 -21.51 26.48
C GLU A 194 -30.38 -20.39 26.94
N CYS A 195 -30.86 -19.14 26.86
CA CYS A 195 -30.76 -18.01 27.81
C CYS A 195 -29.56 -17.75 28.76
N VAL A 196 -29.06 -16.48 28.65
CA VAL A 196 -28.53 -15.52 29.67
C VAL A 196 -27.44 -15.99 30.66
N VAL A 197 -26.40 -15.19 30.96
CA VAL A 197 -26.45 -14.01 31.86
C VAL A 197 -25.30 -13.03 31.54
N SER A 198 -25.66 -11.74 31.43
CA SER A 198 -24.75 -10.61 31.60
C SER A 198 -24.56 -10.31 33.09
N LEU A 199 -23.32 -10.09 33.54
CA LEU A 199 -23.05 -9.46 34.82
C LEU A 199 -22.34 -8.12 34.58
N THR A 200 -23.06 -7.08 34.99
CA THR A 200 -22.59 -5.73 35.32
C THR A 200 -21.52 -5.75 36.39
#